data_AF-A0A074RKH0-F1
#
_entry.id   AF-A0A074RKH0-F1
#
_cell.length_a   1.000
_cell.length_b   1.000
_cell.length_c   1.000
_cell.angle_alpha   90.00
_cell.angle_beta   90.00
_cell.angle_gamma   90.00
#
_symmetry.space_group_name_H-M   'P 1'
#
loop_
_entity.id
_entity.type
_entity.pdbx_description
1 polymer ?
#
loop_
_entity_poly.entity_id
_entity_poly.type
_entity_poly.pdbx_seq_one_letter_code
_entity_poly.pdbx_strand_id
1 'polypeptide(L)'
;MLTIPNIEFYEIRGRTFPNYFESYTNQALATPLSAPEELDVRAIAATIIEWIETLAIAPKNIARELAKIIPLSMLKSVLDATKIPEEISSLANPRLIAGCVELMATVEPLFEYERGYVCFRILNLALSACMLKRAGRLDTTIQRMRSASESHLVFWEDTATIAQWDIEHAGRNALGLCLDFTADALDRLVELLHVNQKQYFIVLKVLQSMGLSGLMLILRARIQVGGAGITMDTKCDDMVESLVQPYSRLLWRYLLAVPASIKHESQAIYEIHVHITYWARFRDSYFVDIEDSRNLLQALNEYLVSSSATRLVGGMILLRFVEPLVVLGCEDLVPTLVERCLRLMWSSILYNGPGSSAALVLVTNVLTCIRYIFQEIKPKTFSHQKWIVQLVDAVIGGSLIDLVLRVLVAAPDFILGQKDVVERLYKIAPEVYEDLAYLAPKSYLSLRLNDSGTLVDWQKYINHFFGAGDVLRASSNSSLYSTSRACGDVVVYTLAVLSEDGAGQISSVNESCDNLRCAMPCEAAYICSECVDFVYCSGRCLAEDWLAPWRGLHKRVCKQHPMANLRSRSSFHRTFEVWRHRGVDYAQKNDPDVENMGLWIRA
;
A
#
# COMPACT_ATOMS: atom_id res chain seq x y z
N MET A 1 15.31 49.45 20.06
CA MET A 1 14.91 48.96 18.72
C MET A 1 13.63 48.17 18.90
N LEU A 2 12.49 48.81 18.65
CA LEU A 2 11.16 48.23 18.79
C LEU A 2 10.85 47.42 17.52
N THR A 3 10.53 46.14 17.70
CA THR A 3 10.09 45.19 16.69
C THR A 3 8.67 45.52 16.21
N ILE A 4 8.56 46.11 15.02
CA ILE A 4 7.39 46.00 14.15
C ILE A 4 7.87 45.14 12.98
N PRO A 5 7.50 43.84 12.92
CA PRO A 5 6.69 43.36 11.79
C PRO A 5 5.93 42.04 12.11
N ASN A 6 4.83 42.08 12.86
CA ASN A 6 3.99 40.89 13.06
C ASN A 6 2.53 41.09 12.63
N ILE A 7 2.13 42.28 12.16
CA ILE A 7 0.75 42.54 11.73
C ILE A 7 0.64 42.43 10.20
N GLU A 8 1.53 43.10 9.45
CA GLU A 8 1.60 42.99 7.98
C GLU A 8 1.86 41.54 7.51
N PHE A 9 2.65 40.76 8.26
CA PHE A 9 2.95 39.37 7.91
C PHE A 9 1.71 38.47 7.99
N TYR A 10 0.84 38.69 8.99
CA TYR A 10 -0.40 37.92 9.19
C TYR A 10 -1.50 38.35 8.22
N GLU A 11 -1.63 39.64 7.90
CA GLU A 11 -2.63 40.11 6.93
C GLU A 11 -2.34 39.60 5.51
N ILE A 12 -1.05 39.45 5.16
CA ILE A 12 -0.65 39.01 3.83
C ILE A 12 -0.64 37.47 3.73
N ARG A 13 -0.11 36.72 4.70
CA ARG A 13 0.05 35.25 4.57
C ARG A 13 -1.01 34.44 5.32
N GLY A 14 -1.57 34.98 6.41
CA GLY A 14 -2.50 34.28 7.29
C GLY A 14 -1.84 33.33 8.30
N ARG A 15 -2.66 32.43 8.84
CA ARG A 15 -2.23 31.43 9.80
C ARG A 15 -1.33 30.38 9.14
N THR A 16 -0.42 29.81 9.91
CA THR A 16 0.42 28.68 9.47
C THR A 16 -0.31 27.35 9.64
N PHE A 17 0.08 26.33 8.89
CA PHE A 17 -0.35 24.95 9.10
C PHE A 17 0.04 24.49 10.53
N PRO A 18 -0.83 23.75 11.26
CA PRO A 18 -2.21 23.35 10.92
C PRO A 18 -3.29 24.31 11.42
N ASN A 19 -2.92 25.51 11.91
CA ASN A 19 -3.81 26.43 12.65
C ASN A 19 -4.98 27.00 11.84
N TYR A 20 -4.99 26.81 10.52
CA TYR A 20 -6.09 27.27 9.67
C TYR A 20 -7.16 26.20 9.40
N PHE A 21 -6.96 24.96 9.82
CA PHE A 21 -7.77 23.83 9.34
C PHE A 21 -9.25 23.86 9.70
N GLU A 22 -9.56 24.21 10.94
CA GLU A 22 -10.95 24.23 11.43
C GLU A 22 -11.84 25.16 10.59
N SER A 23 -11.25 26.21 10.00
CA SER A 23 -11.96 27.19 9.17
C SER A 23 -12.30 26.71 7.77
N TYR A 24 -11.76 25.58 7.31
CA TYR A 24 -11.93 25.08 5.94
C TYR A 24 -12.44 23.63 5.89
N THR A 25 -13.05 23.17 6.96
CA THR A 25 -13.87 21.95 6.96
C THR A 25 -15.14 22.19 6.14
N ASN A 26 -15.78 21.11 5.63
CA ASN A 26 -17.07 21.23 4.93
C ASN A 26 -18.13 21.89 5.81
N GLN A 27 -18.12 21.61 7.11
CA GLN A 27 -19.04 22.21 8.08
C GLN A 27 -18.81 23.72 8.26
N ALA A 28 -17.54 24.15 8.38
CA ALA A 28 -17.24 25.58 8.49
C ALA A 28 -17.67 26.36 7.24
N LEU A 29 -17.48 25.76 6.06
CA LEU A 29 -17.85 26.37 4.79
C LEU A 29 -19.35 26.36 4.51
N ALA A 30 -20.09 25.41 5.11
CA ALA A 30 -21.55 25.34 5.04
C ALA A 30 -22.26 26.41 5.89
N THR A 31 -21.53 27.16 6.72
CA THR A 31 -22.14 28.20 7.57
C THR A 31 -22.64 29.36 6.68
N PRO A 32 -23.95 29.65 6.67
CA PRO A 32 -24.52 30.68 5.80
C PRO A 32 -24.06 32.07 6.24
N LEU A 33 -23.92 32.96 5.26
CA LEU A 33 -23.72 34.38 5.50
C LEU A 33 -25.05 35.02 5.89
N SER A 34 -25.00 36.16 6.59
CA SER A 34 -26.20 36.96 6.78
C SER A 34 -26.57 37.72 5.49
N ALA A 35 -27.85 38.01 5.28
CA ALA A 35 -28.33 38.72 4.09
C ALA A 35 -27.58 40.04 3.73
N PRO A 36 -27.23 40.92 4.69
CA PRO A 36 -26.42 42.10 4.37
C PRO A 36 -24.98 41.76 3.96
N GLU A 37 -24.38 40.75 4.61
CA GLU A 37 -23.03 40.29 4.25
C GLU A 37 -23.00 39.69 2.83
N GLU A 38 -24.07 39.01 2.40
CA GLU A 38 -24.14 38.45 1.04
C GLU A 38 -24.00 39.50 -0.05
N LEU A 39 -24.70 40.64 0.05
CA LEU A 39 -24.67 41.69 -0.98
C LEU A 39 -23.28 42.33 -1.09
N ASP A 40 -22.65 42.61 0.05
CA ASP A 40 -21.32 43.19 0.10
C ASP A 40 -20.26 42.21 -0.44
N VAL A 41 -20.35 40.93 -0.03
CA VAL A 41 -19.41 39.89 -0.45
C VAL A 41 -19.46 39.64 -1.97
N ARG A 42 -20.65 39.67 -2.60
CA ARG A 42 -20.78 39.49 -4.06
C ARG A 42 -20.05 40.57 -4.84
N ALA A 43 -20.32 41.84 -4.51
CA ALA A 43 -19.72 42.97 -5.21
C ALA A 43 -18.19 42.99 -5.06
N ILE A 44 -17.71 42.73 -3.83
CA ILE A 44 -16.28 42.65 -3.52
C ILE A 44 -15.63 41.49 -4.27
N ALA A 45 -16.22 40.29 -4.25
CA ALA A 45 -15.68 39.11 -4.90
C ALA A 45 -15.57 39.28 -6.42
N ALA A 46 -16.57 39.86 -7.07
CA ALA A 46 -16.54 40.11 -8.52
C ALA A 46 -15.34 40.96 -8.94
N THR A 47 -15.06 42.06 -8.22
CA THR A 47 -13.89 42.91 -8.48
C THR A 47 -12.58 42.16 -8.24
N ILE A 48 -12.49 41.35 -7.18
CA ILE A 48 -11.28 40.58 -6.87
C ILE A 48 -11.04 39.50 -7.93
N ILE A 49 -12.09 38.83 -8.41
CA ILE A 49 -12.00 37.85 -9.50
C ILE A 49 -11.39 38.51 -10.75
N GLU A 50 -11.86 39.70 -11.13
CA GLU A 50 -11.31 40.46 -12.26
C GLU A 50 -9.82 40.79 -12.07
N TRP A 51 -9.40 41.15 -10.85
CA TRP A 51 -7.99 41.40 -10.54
C TRP A 51 -7.14 40.14 -10.66
N ILE A 52 -7.63 38.99 -10.18
CA ILE A 52 -6.93 37.71 -10.33
C ILE A 52 -6.84 37.33 -11.80
N GLU A 53 -7.93 37.47 -12.58
CA GLU A 53 -7.91 37.20 -14.02
C GLU A 53 -6.91 38.09 -14.77
N THR A 54 -6.73 39.34 -14.34
CA THR A 54 -5.74 40.26 -14.93
C THR A 54 -4.30 39.77 -14.72
N LEU A 55 -4.01 39.02 -13.63
CA LEU A 55 -2.69 38.42 -13.41
C LEU A 55 -2.30 37.46 -14.54
N ALA A 56 -3.27 36.76 -15.14
CA ALA A 56 -3.02 35.77 -16.18
C ALA A 56 -2.41 36.36 -17.47
N ILE A 57 -2.66 37.66 -17.73
CA ILE A 57 -2.23 38.36 -18.94
C ILE A 57 -1.16 39.42 -18.67
N ALA A 58 -0.90 39.75 -17.41
CA ALA A 58 0.07 40.76 -17.04
C ALA A 58 1.50 40.25 -17.28
N PRO A 59 2.44 41.12 -17.73
CA PRO A 59 3.86 40.79 -17.75
C PRO A 59 4.35 40.31 -16.39
N LYS A 60 5.27 39.32 -16.33
CA LYS A 60 5.68 38.64 -15.09
C LYS A 60 6.10 39.58 -13.95
N ASN A 61 6.76 40.69 -14.27
CA ASN A 61 7.16 41.70 -13.29
C ASN A 61 5.94 42.46 -12.70
N ILE A 62 4.96 42.79 -13.54
CA ILE A 62 3.73 43.47 -13.14
C ILE A 62 2.81 42.50 -12.39
N ALA A 63 2.66 41.26 -12.88
CA ALA A 63 1.88 40.22 -12.23
C ALA A 63 2.34 40.00 -10.77
N ARG A 64 3.65 40.00 -10.52
CA ARG A 64 4.21 39.84 -9.18
C ARG A 64 3.84 41.00 -8.24
N GLU A 65 3.85 42.24 -8.72
CA GLU A 65 3.46 43.39 -7.91
C GLU A 65 1.94 43.43 -7.67
N LEU A 66 1.14 43.14 -8.71
CA LEU A 66 -0.31 43.02 -8.58
C LEU A 66 -0.71 41.91 -7.61
N ALA A 67 -0.03 40.77 -7.64
CA ALA A 67 -0.27 39.67 -6.72
C ALA A 67 -0.06 40.07 -5.25
N LYS A 68 0.86 40.99 -4.95
CA LYS A 68 1.04 41.50 -3.56
C LYS A 68 -0.15 42.33 -3.08
N ILE A 69 -0.90 42.93 -3.99
CA ILE A 69 -2.08 43.77 -3.69
C ILE A 69 -3.31 42.92 -3.36
N ILE A 70 -3.26 41.60 -3.58
CA ILE A 70 -4.33 40.65 -3.26
C ILE A 70 -4.00 39.93 -1.93
N PRO A 71 -4.33 40.52 -0.77
CA PRO A 71 -4.12 39.90 0.54
C PRO A 71 -5.06 38.70 0.77
N LEU A 72 -4.82 37.98 1.87
CA LEU A 72 -5.66 36.85 2.26
C LEU A 72 -7.14 37.24 2.46
N SER A 73 -7.42 38.42 3.01
CA SER A 73 -8.80 38.89 3.25
C SER A 73 -9.61 38.97 1.95
N MET A 74 -9.01 39.42 0.84
CA MET A 74 -9.66 39.45 -0.47
C MET A 74 -9.96 38.04 -0.97
N LEU A 75 -9.02 37.10 -0.84
CA LEU A 75 -9.26 35.71 -1.23
C LEU A 75 -10.35 35.06 -0.37
N LYS A 76 -10.42 35.40 0.93
CA LYS A 76 -11.51 34.96 1.79
C LYS A 76 -12.86 35.50 1.32
N SER A 77 -12.95 36.77 0.91
CA SER A 77 -14.18 37.31 0.31
C SER A 77 -14.62 36.54 -0.94
N VAL A 78 -13.68 36.18 -1.82
CA VAL A 78 -13.99 35.32 -2.99
C VAL A 78 -14.50 33.96 -2.54
N LEU A 79 -13.86 33.33 -1.56
CA LEU A 79 -14.28 32.02 -1.05
C LEU A 79 -15.64 32.10 -0.33
N ASP A 80 -15.91 33.16 0.43
CA ASP A 80 -17.19 33.40 1.10
C ASP A 80 -18.32 33.61 0.09
N ALA A 81 -18.05 34.28 -1.03
CA ALA A 81 -19.04 34.41 -2.11
C ALA A 81 -19.49 33.03 -2.63
N THR A 82 -18.62 32.02 -2.63
CA THR A 82 -18.98 30.66 -3.08
C THR A 82 -19.98 29.93 -2.18
N LYS A 83 -20.26 30.46 -0.98
CA LYS A 83 -21.35 29.98 -0.11
C LYS A 83 -22.71 30.28 -0.73
N ILE A 84 -22.77 31.28 -1.60
CA ILE A 84 -23.93 31.65 -2.40
C ILE A 84 -23.84 30.85 -3.71
N PRO A 85 -24.70 29.83 -3.94
CA PRO A 85 -24.56 28.93 -5.07
C PRO A 85 -24.49 29.61 -6.44
N GLU A 86 -25.20 30.73 -6.62
CA GLU A 86 -25.21 31.50 -7.86
C GLU A 86 -23.84 32.05 -8.25
N GLU A 87 -23.01 32.40 -7.26
CA GLU A 87 -21.72 33.02 -7.49
C GLU A 87 -20.68 32.02 -8.02
N ILE A 88 -20.92 30.71 -7.91
CA ILE A 88 -20.08 29.69 -8.54
C ILE A 88 -19.98 29.90 -10.07
N SER A 89 -21.03 30.42 -10.70
CA SER A 89 -21.02 30.73 -12.13
C SER A 89 -20.00 31.79 -12.51
N SER A 90 -19.68 32.72 -11.60
CA SER A 90 -18.65 33.74 -11.81
C SER A 90 -17.24 33.15 -11.87
N LEU A 91 -17.01 32.00 -11.22
CA LEU A 91 -15.71 31.32 -11.20
C LEU A 91 -15.43 30.50 -12.46
N ALA A 92 -16.44 30.25 -13.30
CA ALA A 92 -16.35 29.41 -14.49
C ALA A 92 -15.65 30.13 -15.68
N ASN A 93 -14.44 30.65 -15.41
CA ASN A 93 -13.57 31.33 -16.35
C ASN A 93 -12.14 30.72 -16.37
N PRO A 94 -11.67 30.21 -17.52
CA PRO A 94 -10.29 29.78 -17.73
C PRO A 94 -9.20 30.74 -17.23
N ARG A 95 -9.41 32.06 -17.37
CA ARG A 95 -8.41 33.06 -16.97
C ARG A 95 -8.21 33.13 -15.47
N LEU A 96 -9.25 32.85 -14.70
CA LEU A 96 -9.18 32.84 -13.24
C LEU A 96 -8.21 31.75 -12.75
N ILE A 97 -8.17 30.60 -13.42
CA ILE A 97 -7.27 29.49 -13.11
C ILE A 97 -5.81 29.92 -13.31
N ALA A 98 -5.48 30.48 -14.48
CA ALA A 98 -4.14 30.98 -14.77
C ALA A 98 -3.73 32.11 -13.79
N GLY A 99 -4.65 33.02 -13.46
CA GLY A 99 -4.41 34.06 -12.46
C GLY A 99 -4.14 33.50 -11.06
N CYS A 100 -4.86 32.46 -10.66
CA CYS A 100 -4.61 31.76 -9.40
C CYS A 100 -3.23 31.07 -9.40
N VAL A 101 -2.80 30.48 -10.52
CA VAL A 101 -1.45 29.89 -10.65
C VAL A 101 -0.37 30.96 -10.43
N GLU A 102 -0.51 32.14 -11.06
CA GLU A 102 0.42 33.26 -10.84
C GLU A 102 0.42 33.71 -9.37
N LEU A 103 -0.75 33.79 -8.75
CA LEU A 103 -0.88 34.18 -7.35
C LEU A 103 -0.24 33.15 -6.41
N MET A 104 -0.49 31.86 -6.63
CA MET A 104 0.13 30.74 -5.89
C MET A 104 1.65 30.79 -5.98
N ALA A 105 2.20 31.13 -7.15
CA ALA A 105 3.65 31.23 -7.34
C ALA A 105 4.31 32.38 -6.55
N THR A 106 3.54 33.27 -5.92
CA THR A 106 4.06 34.30 -5.01
C THR A 106 4.09 33.87 -3.54
N VAL A 107 3.59 32.67 -3.22
CA VAL A 107 3.49 32.14 -1.86
C VAL A 107 4.44 30.97 -1.70
N GLU A 108 5.47 31.16 -0.87
CA GLU A 108 6.43 30.12 -0.54
C GLU A 108 6.69 30.07 0.98
N PRO A 109 6.55 28.88 1.62
CA PRO A 109 5.97 27.64 1.09
C PRO A 109 4.45 27.70 0.89
N LEU A 110 3.93 27.00 -0.12
CA LEU A 110 2.57 27.21 -0.63
C LEU A 110 1.48 26.81 0.39
N PHE A 111 1.57 25.60 0.93
CA PHE A 111 0.57 25.05 1.84
C PHE A 111 0.89 25.27 3.32
N GLU A 112 2.08 25.80 3.64
CA GLU A 112 2.42 26.21 5.00
C GLU A 112 1.56 27.40 5.45
N TYR A 113 1.19 28.29 4.52
CA TYR A 113 0.40 29.48 4.80
C TYR A 113 -1.03 29.36 4.27
N GLU A 114 -1.98 29.86 5.07
CA GLU A 114 -3.42 29.90 4.75
C GLU A 114 -3.70 30.52 3.38
N ARG A 115 -2.98 31.58 2.99
CA ARG A 115 -3.14 32.22 1.67
C ARG A 115 -2.94 31.29 0.48
N GLY A 116 -1.91 30.45 0.52
CA GLY A 116 -1.65 29.53 -0.60
C GLY A 116 -2.70 28.43 -0.67
N TYR A 117 -3.16 27.92 0.48
CA TYR A 117 -4.27 26.98 0.55
C TYR A 117 -5.59 27.57 0.00
N VAL A 118 -5.97 28.78 0.43
CA VAL A 118 -7.19 29.44 -0.04
C VAL A 118 -7.13 29.71 -1.55
N CYS A 119 -5.97 30.17 -2.05
CA CYS A 119 -5.78 30.36 -3.48
C CYS A 119 -5.94 29.04 -4.27
N PHE A 120 -5.33 27.95 -3.79
CA PHE A 120 -5.50 26.63 -4.40
C PHE A 120 -6.96 26.14 -4.38
N ARG A 121 -7.70 26.42 -3.30
CA ARG A 121 -9.13 26.09 -3.20
C ARG A 121 -9.97 26.87 -4.22
N ILE A 122 -9.72 28.16 -4.38
CA ILE A 122 -10.39 28.99 -5.40
C ILE A 122 -10.07 28.48 -6.80
N LEU A 123 -8.82 28.14 -7.08
CA LEU A 123 -8.41 27.53 -8.35
C LEU A 123 -9.20 26.25 -8.63
N ASN A 124 -9.30 25.35 -7.66
CA ASN A 124 -10.00 24.09 -7.85
C ASN A 124 -11.53 24.27 -8.01
N LEU A 125 -12.12 25.26 -7.33
CA LEU A 125 -13.52 25.65 -7.53
C LEU A 125 -13.74 26.19 -8.95
N ALA A 126 -12.88 27.11 -9.41
CA ALA A 126 -12.95 27.69 -10.76
C ALA A 126 -12.80 26.64 -11.86
N LEU A 127 -11.86 25.71 -11.70
CA LEU A 127 -11.63 24.60 -12.61
C LEU A 127 -12.85 23.66 -12.67
N SER A 128 -13.39 23.29 -11.52
CA SER A 128 -14.55 22.42 -11.42
C SER A 128 -15.81 23.10 -11.99
N ALA A 129 -15.98 24.41 -11.78
CA ALA A 129 -17.06 25.19 -12.36
C ALA A 129 -16.96 25.25 -13.89
N CYS A 130 -15.75 25.46 -14.44
CA CYS A 130 -15.51 25.36 -15.88
C CYS A 130 -15.91 23.98 -16.43
N MET A 131 -15.59 22.91 -15.69
CA MET A 131 -15.90 21.54 -16.07
C MET A 131 -17.41 21.26 -16.09
N LEU A 132 -18.12 21.64 -15.03
CA LEU A 132 -19.57 21.52 -14.97
C LEU A 132 -20.27 22.38 -16.03
N LYS A 133 -19.75 23.58 -16.32
CA LYS A 133 -20.30 24.47 -17.36
C LYS A 133 -20.15 23.85 -18.74
N ARG A 134 -18.98 23.30 -19.07
CA ARG A 134 -18.73 22.64 -20.35
C ARG A 134 -19.60 21.39 -20.53
N ALA A 135 -19.83 20.64 -19.45
CA ALA A 135 -20.72 19.49 -19.47
C ALA A 135 -22.22 19.87 -19.51
N GLY A 136 -22.57 21.17 -19.45
CA GLY A 136 -23.96 21.63 -19.41
C GLY A 136 -24.70 21.29 -18.10
N ARG A 137 -23.95 21.16 -16.99
CA ARG A 137 -24.47 20.70 -15.68
C ARG A 137 -24.37 21.73 -14.58
N LEU A 138 -23.64 22.82 -14.78
CA LEU A 138 -23.43 23.85 -13.75
C LEU A 138 -24.74 24.38 -13.15
N ASP A 139 -25.72 24.76 -13.97
CA ASP A 139 -27.00 25.27 -13.47
C ASP A 139 -27.76 24.24 -12.62
N THR A 140 -27.71 22.97 -13.04
CA THR A 140 -28.35 21.86 -12.30
C THR A 140 -27.65 21.62 -10.96
N THR A 141 -26.33 21.75 -10.90
CA THR A 141 -25.55 21.64 -9.67
C THR A 141 -25.86 22.81 -8.73
N ILE A 142 -25.90 24.04 -9.23
CA ILE A 142 -26.28 25.24 -8.46
C ILE A 142 -27.68 25.08 -7.84
N GLN A 143 -28.64 24.58 -8.62
CA GLN A 143 -29.99 24.32 -8.09
C GLN A 143 -30.00 23.31 -6.94
N ARG A 144 -29.17 22.25 -7.02
CA ARG A 144 -29.03 21.26 -5.95
C ARG A 144 -28.32 21.83 -4.73
N MET A 145 -27.28 22.65 -4.94
CA MET A 145 -26.55 23.33 -3.86
C MET A 145 -27.47 24.18 -2.99
N ARG A 146 -28.44 24.88 -3.58
CA ARG A 146 -29.43 25.70 -2.83
C ARG A 146 -30.25 24.91 -1.81
N SER A 147 -30.47 23.62 -2.08
CA SER A 147 -31.32 22.76 -1.25
C SER A 147 -30.52 21.91 -0.26
N ALA A 148 -29.18 22.00 -0.28
CA ALA A 148 -28.30 21.17 0.50
C ALA A 148 -27.73 21.92 1.71
N SER A 149 -27.62 21.24 2.84
CA SER A 149 -26.96 21.78 4.03
C SER A 149 -25.45 21.95 3.84
N GLU A 150 -24.83 21.12 3.00
CA GLU A 150 -23.41 21.19 2.64
C GLU A 150 -23.28 21.43 1.12
N SER A 151 -23.46 22.67 0.69
CA SER A 151 -23.51 23.03 -0.74
C SER A 151 -22.22 22.64 -1.49
N HIS A 152 -21.04 22.89 -0.93
CA HIS A 152 -19.77 22.50 -1.56
C HIS A 152 -19.61 20.98 -1.71
N LEU A 153 -20.18 20.17 -0.81
CA LEU A 153 -20.13 18.71 -0.94
C LEU A 153 -20.85 18.27 -2.23
N VAL A 154 -22.05 18.80 -2.46
CA VAL A 154 -22.81 18.54 -3.71
C VAL A 154 -22.03 18.97 -4.94
N PHE A 155 -21.35 20.13 -4.87
CA PHE A 155 -20.51 20.61 -5.96
C PHE A 155 -19.37 19.62 -6.28
N TRP A 156 -18.71 19.07 -5.26
CA TRP A 156 -17.65 18.08 -5.45
C TRP A 156 -18.18 16.74 -5.98
N GLU A 157 -19.33 16.27 -5.47
CA GLU A 157 -19.99 15.03 -5.95
C GLU A 157 -20.37 15.13 -7.44
N ASP A 158 -20.93 16.26 -7.85
CA ASP A 158 -21.31 16.49 -9.25
C ASP A 158 -20.07 16.58 -10.15
N THR A 159 -19.02 17.26 -9.68
CA THR A 159 -17.74 17.31 -10.40
C THR A 159 -17.14 15.91 -10.57
N ALA A 160 -17.13 15.09 -9.52
CA ALA A 160 -16.63 13.72 -9.56
C ALA A 160 -17.42 12.84 -10.54
N THR A 161 -18.74 13.00 -10.55
CA THR A 161 -19.63 12.29 -11.48
C THR A 161 -19.30 12.65 -12.93
N ILE A 162 -19.05 13.93 -13.22
CA ILE A 162 -18.66 14.36 -14.57
C ILE A 162 -17.25 13.90 -14.92
N ALA A 163 -16.30 13.88 -13.97
CA ALA A 163 -14.96 13.37 -14.21
C ALA A 163 -14.98 11.89 -14.58
N GLN A 164 -15.72 11.08 -13.83
CA GLN A 164 -15.91 9.66 -14.15
C GLN A 164 -16.56 9.49 -15.53
N TRP A 165 -17.68 10.19 -15.78
CA TRP A 165 -18.38 10.10 -17.06
C TRP A 165 -17.49 10.52 -18.23
N ASP A 166 -16.72 11.60 -18.10
CA ASP A 166 -15.87 12.09 -19.18
C ASP A 166 -14.77 11.08 -19.53
N ILE A 167 -14.16 10.42 -18.54
CA ILE A 167 -13.16 9.36 -18.76
C ILE A 167 -13.77 8.20 -19.54
N GLU A 168 -14.95 7.73 -19.15
CA GLU A 168 -15.68 6.65 -19.82
C GLU A 168 -16.04 7.01 -21.28
N HIS A 169 -16.11 8.30 -21.60
CA HIS A 169 -16.51 8.83 -22.92
C HIS A 169 -15.37 9.56 -23.66
N ALA A 170 -14.14 9.06 -23.50
CA ALA A 170 -12.91 9.48 -24.20
C ALA A 170 -12.34 10.86 -23.81
N GLY A 171 -12.76 11.43 -22.67
CA GLY A 171 -12.16 12.63 -22.07
C GLY A 171 -12.40 13.92 -22.85
N ARG A 172 -13.50 14.01 -23.61
CA ARG A 172 -13.73 15.15 -24.54
C ARG A 172 -13.90 16.48 -23.80
N ASN A 173 -14.51 16.50 -22.63
CA ASN A 173 -14.65 17.72 -21.85
C ASN A 173 -13.29 18.17 -21.31
N ALA A 174 -12.53 17.26 -20.72
CA ALA A 174 -11.21 17.55 -20.17
C ALA A 174 -10.21 18.00 -21.25
N LEU A 175 -10.18 17.33 -22.41
CA LEU A 175 -9.36 17.74 -23.55
C LEU A 175 -9.74 19.14 -24.05
N GLY A 176 -11.04 19.40 -24.16
CA GLY A 176 -11.54 20.71 -24.56
C GLY A 176 -11.15 21.83 -23.60
N LEU A 177 -11.33 21.60 -22.29
CA LEU A 177 -10.91 22.56 -21.26
C LEU A 177 -9.40 22.76 -21.22
N CYS A 178 -8.64 21.68 -21.39
CA CYS A 178 -7.19 21.76 -21.47
C CYS A 178 -6.73 22.70 -22.60
N LEU A 179 -7.45 22.74 -23.72
CA LEU A 179 -7.16 23.67 -24.83
C LEU A 179 -7.60 25.11 -24.54
N ASP A 180 -8.66 25.28 -23.74
CA ASP A 180 -9.10 26.60 -23.27
C ASP A 180 -8.14 27.18 -22.21
N PHE A 181 -7.39 26.32 -21.52
CA PHE A 181 -6.38 26.69 -20.53
C PHE A 181 -5.01 26.90 -21.18
N THR A 182 -4.22 27.81 -20.63
CA THR A 182 -2.83 28.01 -21.09
C THR A 182 -1.96 26.84 -20.63
N ALA A 183 -1.30 26.16 -21.56
CA ALA A 183 -0.39 25.04 -21.26
C ALA A 183 0.66 25.40 -20.20
N ASP A 184 1.25 26.60 -20.29
CA ASP A 184 2.22 27.13 -19.32
C ASP A 184 1.66 27.19 -17.89
N ALA A 185 0.40 27.60 -17.72
CA ALA A 185 -0.23 27.64 -16.40
C ALA A 185 -0.49 26.24 -15.83
N LEU A 186 -0.85 25.27 -16.66
CA LEU A 186 -1.06 23.89 -16.20
C LEU A 186 0.27 23.21 -15.83
N ASP A 187 1.32 23.42 -16.62
CA ASP A 187 2.66 22.89 -16.35
C ASP A 187 3.22 23.50 -15.05
N ARG A 188 3.08 24.83 -14.90
CA ARG A 188 3.47 25.54 -13.68
C ARG A 188 2.64 25.14 -12.47
N LEU A 189 1.36 24.82 -12.63
CA LEU A 189 0.53 24.29 -11.55
C LEU A 189 1.07 22.94 -11.07
N VAL A 190 1.41 22.04 -11.97
CA VAL A 190 2.02 20.75 -11.61
C VAL A 190 3.33 20.96 -10.87
N GLU A 191 4.19 21.86 -11.36
CA GLU A 191 5.45 22.20 -10.71
C GLU A 191 5.24 22.73 -9.28
N LEU A 192 4.38 23.73 -9.09
CA LEU A 192 4.11 24.33 -7.78
C LEU A 192 3.57 23.31 -6.78
N LEU A 193 2.63 22.45 -7.22
CA LEU A 193 2.09 21.39 -6.37
C LEU A 193 3.14 20.34 -6.05
N HIS A 194 3.97 19.95 -7.03
CA HIS A 194 4.98 18.93 -6.85
C HIS A 194 6.11 19.36 -5.92
N VAL A 195 6.60 20.59 -6.04
CA VAL A 195 7.58 21.18 -5.11
C VAL A 195 7.05 21.16 -3.67
N ASN A 196 5.73 21.31 -3.50
CA ASN A 196 5.07 21.29 -2.19
C ASN A 196 4.34 19.95 -1.90
N GLN A 197 4.73 18.84 -2.54
CA GLN A 197 3.97 17.58 -2.52
C GLN A 197 3.71 17.00 -1.13
N LYS A 198 4.63 17.18 -0.18
CA LYS A 198 4.48 16.73 1.21
C LYS A 198 3.34 17.48 1.88
N GLN A 199 3.38 18.81 1.90
CA GLN A 199 2.35 19.63 2.51
C GLN A 199 1.03 19.53 1.75
N TYR A 200 1.06 19.43 0.42
CA TYR A 200 -0.10 19.10 -0.42
C TYR A 200 -0.82 17.84 0.10
N PHE A 201 -0.06 16.76 0.28
CA PHE A 201 -0.60 15.49 0.76
C PHE A 201 -1.16 15.60 2.19
N ILE A 202 -0.42 16.19 3.11
CA ILE A 202 -0.83 16.35 4.51
C ILE A 202 -2.13 17.17 4.61
N VAL A 203 -2.20 18.29 3.88
CA VAL A 203 -3.40 19.16 3.87
C VAL A 203 -4.62 18.40 3.36
N LEU A 204 -4.48 17.64 2.28
CA LEU A 204 -5.58 16.86 1.73
C LEU A 204 -6.01 15.75 2.68
N LYS A 205 -5.04 15.01 3.23
CA LYS A 205 -5.28 13.93 4.19
C LYS A 205 -6.03 14.41 5.43
N VAL A 206 -5.70 15.59 5.96
CA VAL A 206 -6.31 16.10 7.20
C VAL A 206 -7.64 16.81 6.96
N LEU A 207 -7.75 17.67 5.93
CA LEU A 207 -8.96 18.47 5.73
C LEU A 207 -10.12 17.69 5.11
N GLN A 208 -9.82 16.77 4.19
CA GLN A 208 -10.81 15.93 3.50
C GLN A 208 -12.03 16.72 2.96
N SER A 209 -11.85 18.00 2.62
CA SER A 209 -12.95 18.95 2.35
C SER A 209 -13.06 19.40 0.88
N MET A 210 -12.35 18.73 -0.02
CA MET A 210 -12.25 19.11 -1.44
C MET A 210 -12.10 17.88 -2.34
N GLY A 211 -12.91 17.83 -3.40
CA GLY A 211 -12.74 16.87 -4.50
C GLY A 211 -11.78 17.42 -5.55
N LEU A 212 -10.78 16.63 -5.97
CA LEU A 212 -9.78 17.00 -6.97
C LEU A 212 -9.88 16.19 -8.28
N SER A 213 -10.90 15.33 -8.45
CA SER A 213 -11.07 14.53 -9.66
C SER A 213 -11.10 15.36 -10.95
N GLY A 214 -11.78 16.51 -10.95
CA GLY A 214 -11.77 17.43 -12.09
C GLY A 214 -10.36 17.96 -12.40
N LEU A 215 -9.63 18.43 -11.38
CA LEU A 215 -8.25 18.90 -11.51
C LEU A 215 -7.34 17.79 -12.06
N MET A 216 -7.39 16.60 -11.46
CA MET A 216 -6.57 15.46 -11.86
C MET A 216 -6.85 15.03 -13.30
N LEU A 217 -8.10 15.10 -13.74
CA LEU A 217 -8.48 14.74 -15.10
C LEU A 217 -7.97 15.75 -16.13
N ILE A 218 -8.04 17.05 -15.81
CA ILE A 218 -7.54 18.11 -16.71
C ILE A 218 -6.01 18.08 -16.81
N LEU A 219 -5.31 17.88 -15.70
CA LEU A 219 -3.86 17.71 -15.72
C LEU A 219 -3.43 16.47 -16.51
N ARG A 220 -4.22 15.38 -16.46
CA ARG A 220 -4.04 14.24 -17.36
C ARG A 220 -4.26 14.62 -18.83
N ALA A 221 -5.30 15.38 -19.14
CA ALA A 221 -5.56 15.84 -20.50
C ALA A 221 -4.40 16.70 -21.03
N ARG A 222 -3.72 17.49 -20.18
CA ARG A 222 -2.51 18.23 -20.54
C ARG A 222 -1.36 17.33 -20.98
N ILE A 223 -1.17 16.19 -20.30
CA ILE A 223 -0.19 15.17 -20.69
C ILE A 223 -0.58 14.57 -22.06
N GLN A 224 -1.86 14.29 -22.29
CA GLN A 224 -2.35 13.73 -23.56
C GLN A 224 -2.15 14.69 -24.74
N VAL A 225 -2.50 15.96 -24.58
CA VAL A 225 -2.33 16.98 -25.63
C VAL A 225 -0.84 17.24 -25.90
N GLY A 226 0.01 17.19 -24.86
CA GLY A 226 1.45 17.39 -24.96
C GLY A 226 2.22 16.28 -25.69
N GLY A 227 1.60 15.12 -25.95
CA GLY A 227 2.30 13.94 -26.46
C GLY A 227 1.38 12.87 -27.05
N ALA A 228 0.47 13.26 -27.96
CA ALA A 228 -0.35 12.33 -28.73
C ALA A 228 0.52 11.48 -29.68
N GLY A 229 1.03 10.37 -29.14
CA GLY A 229 1.85 9.39 -29.84
C GLY A 229 3.22 9.24 -29.17
N ILE A 230 3.30 8.43 -28.12
CA ILE A 230 4.58 7.97 -27.56
C ILE A 230 5.21 7.02 -28.59
N THR A 231 5.79 7.57 -29.65
CA THR A 231 6.86 6.92 -30.39
C THR A 231 8.11 6.96 -29.52
N MET A 232 8.78 5.81 -29.37
CA MET A 232 9.97 5.62 -28.53
C MET A 232 11.17 6.42 -29.05
N ASP A 233 11.15 7.74 -28.87
CA ASP A 233 12.28 8.63 -29.14
C ASP A 233 12.65 9.40 -27.86
N THR A 234 13.91 9.83 -27.77
CA THR A 234 14.55 10.50 -26.64
C THR A 234 13.82 11.73 -26.08
N LYS A 235 12.95 12.40 -26.86
CA LYS A 235 12.06 13.47 -26.37
C LYS A 235 11.00 12.99 -25.36
N CYS A 236 10.73 11.68 -25.33
CA CYS A 236 9.79 11.06 -24.39
C CYS A 236 10.31 11.16 -22.94
N ASP A 237 11.62 11.00 -22.73
CA ASP A 237 12.19 10.99 -21.38
C ASP A 237 12.08 12.34 -20.69
N ASP A 238 12.31 13.46 -21.40
CA ASP A 238 12.20 14.81 -20.82
C ASP A 238 10.76 15.13 -20.38
N MET A 239 9.76 14.75 -21.17
CA MET A 239 8.33 14.96 -20.83
C MET A 239 7.91 14.05 -19.67
N VAL A 240 8.41 12.81 -19.63
CA VAL A 240 8.14 11.87 -18.55
C VAL A 240 8.66 12.43 -17.23
N GLU A 241 9.91 12.90 -17.19
CA GLU A 241 10.53 13.43 -15.97
C GLU A 241 9.96 14.79 -15.55
N SER A 242 9.68 15.70 -16.51
CA SER A 242 9.22 17.06 -16.18
C SER A 242 7.74 17.18 -15.85
N LEU A 243 6.88 16.30 -16.37
CA LEU A 243 5.42 16.42 -16.23
C LEU A 243 4.74 15.14 -15.74
N VAL A 244 5.00 13.99 -16.37
CA VAL A 244 4.29 12.74 -16.05
C VAL A 244 4.61 12.26 -14.65
N GLN A 245 5.87 12.30 -14.23
CA GLN A 245 6.29 11.88 -12.89
C GLN A 245 5.76 12.80 -11.78
N PRO A 246 5.96 14.14 -11.84
CA PRO A 246 5.33 15.07 -10.92
C PRO A 246 3.82 14.87 -10.79
N TYR A 247 3.12 14.75 -11.92
CA TYR A 247 1.67 14.49 -11.94
C TYR A 247 1.31 13.16 -11.25
N SER A 248 2.02 12.07 -11.56
CA SER A 248 1.73 10.74 -11.02
C SER A 248 1.91 10.71 -9.50
N ARG A 249 2.97 11.34 -8.98
CA ARG A 249 3.21 11.50 -7.54
C ARG A 249 2.06 12.27 -6.85
N LEU A 250 1.58 13.35 -7.46
CA LEU A 250 0.44 14.12 -6.94
C LEU A 250 -0.86 13.31 -6.96
N LEU A 251 -1.13 12.61 -8.06
CA LEU A 251 -2.31 11.77 -8.21
C LEU A 251 -2.35 10.63 -7.18
N TRP A 252 -1.23 9.92 -7.00
CA TRP A 252 -1.18 8.79 -6.05
C TRP A 252 -1.22 9.25 -4.59
N ARG A 253 -0.63 10.40 -4.27
CA ARG A 253 -0.83 11.06 -2.96
C ARG A 253 -2.29 11.39 -2.73
N TYR A 254 -2.98 11.92 -3.74
CA TYR A 254 -4.41 12.20 -3.60
C TYR A 254 -5.24 10.92 -3.52
N LEU A 255 -4.89 9.86 -4.26
CA LEU A 255 -5.56 8.56 -4.16
C LEU A 255 -5.48 7.95 -2.74
N LEU A 256 -4.38 8.20 -2.03
CA LEU A 256 -4.21 7.85 -0.60
C LEU A 256 -4.98 8.77 0.37
N ALA A 257 -5.42 9.93 -0.09
CA ALA A 257 -6.08 10.97 0.71
C ALA A 257 -7.48 11.33 0.19
N VAL A 258 -8.14 10.44 -0.56
CA VAL A 258 -9.46 10.76 -1.14
C VAL A 258 -10.50 10.91 -0.04
N PRO A 259 -11.26 12.03 -0.01
CA PRO A 259 -12.38 12.21 0.91
C PRO A 259 -13.44 11.11 0.79
N ALA A 260 -13.62 10.34 1.87
CA ALA A 260 -14.65 9.30 1.92
C ALA A 260 -16.09 9.87 1.90
N SER A 261 -16.27 11.14 2.29
CA SER A 261 -17.56 11.83 2.31
C SER A 261 -18.06 12.23 0.91
N ILE A 262 -17.15 12.43 -0.05
CA ILE A 262 -17.50 12.87 -1.41
C ILE A 262 -17.83 11.63 -2.26
N LYS A 263 -19.11 11.45 -2.58
CA LYS A 263 -19.56 10.35 -3.44
C LYS A 263 -18.88 10.42 -4.81
N HIS A 264 -18.64 9.24 -5.38
CA HIS A 264 -17.99 9.04 -6.68
C HIS A 264 -16.53 9.50 -6.80
N GLU A 265 -16.00 10.32 -5.88
CA GLU A 265 -14.63 10.84 -5.96
C GLU A 265 -13.58 9.72 -6.00
N SER A 266 -13.69 8.74 -5.10
CA SER A 266 -12.76 7.60 -5.08
C SER A 266 -12.82 6.75 -6.34
N GLN A 267 -13.99 6.63 -6.97
CA GLN A 267 -14.12 5.91 -8.24
C GLN A 267 -13.51 6.74 -9.38
N ALA A 268 -13.82 8.03 -9.47
CA ALA A 268 -13.29 8.92 -10.49
C ALA A 268 -11.74 8.95 -10.47
N ILE A 269 -11.13 9.13 -9.30
CA ILE A 269 -9.66 9.11 -9.17
C ILE A 269 -9.07 7.75 -9.54
N TYR A 270 -9.74 6.66 -9.16
CA TYR A 270 -9.31 5.32 -9.55
C TYR A 270 -9.33 5.13 -11.08
N GLU A 271 -10.38 5.61 -11.77
CA GLU A 271 -10.45 5.54 -13.24
C GLU A 271 -9.38 6.40 -13.91
N ILE A 272 -9.14 7.63 -13.42
CA ILE A 272 -8.05 8.49 -13.91
C ILE A 272 -6.71 7.76 -13.77
N HIS A 273 -6.52 7.15 -12.61
CA HIS A 273 -5.34 6.38 -12.29
C HIS A 273 -5.11 5.23 -13.26
N VAL A 274 -6.11 4.37 -13.50
CA VAL A 274 -5.98 3.23 -14.43
C VAL A 274 -5.48 3.70 -15.79
N HIS A 275 -5.91 4.86 -16.26
CA HIS A 275 -5.48 5.40 -17.55
C HIS A 275 -4.09 6.04 -17.57
N ILE A 276 -3.51 6.44 -16.43
CA ILE A 276 -2.13 6.98 -16.37
C ILE A 276 -1.08 5.88 -16.17
N THR A 277 -1.48 4.71 -15.65
CA THR A 277 -0.55 3.62 -15.29
C THR A 277 0.40 3.20 -16.42
N TYR A 278 -0.03 3.35 -17.67
CA TYR A 278 0.79 3.02 -18.84
C TYR A 278 1.96 3.97 -19.06
N TRP A 279 1.94 5.19 -18.49
CA TRP A 279 2.94 6.24 -18.76
C TRP A 279 3.86 6.52 -17.57
N ALA A 280 3.46 6.14 -16.35
CA ALA A 280 4.22 6.41 -15.14
C ALA A 280 5.28 5.32 -14.87
N ARG A 281 6.51 5.71 -14.50
CA ARG A 281 7.49 4.75 -13.97
C ARG A 281 7.16 4.50 -12.50
N PHE A 282 6.80 3.27 -12.17
CA PHE A 282 6.36 2.90 -10.82
C PHE A 282 7.47 2.82 -9.77
N ARG A 283 8.75 2.77 -10.17
CA ARG A 283 9.89 2.75 -9.26
C ARG A 283 10.66 4.04 -9.37
N ASP A 284 10.16 5.03 -8.66
CA ASP A 284 10.73 6.36 -8.62
C ASP A 284 10.95 6.72 -7.15
N SER A 285 12.20 6.67 -6.73
CA SER A 285 12.64 6.83 -5.34
C SER A 285 12.79 8.31 -4.98
N TYR A 286 11.79 9.14 -5.29
CA TYR A 286 11.80 10.55 -4.94
C TYR A 286 11.54 10.72 -3.44
N PHE A 287 12.58 10.50 -2.65
CA PHE A 287 12.55 10.69 -1.20
C PHE A 287 12.56 12.18 -0.86
N VAL A 288 11.53 12.63 -0.14
CA VAL A 288 11.45 14.00 0.39
C VAL A 288 12.12 14.06 1.76
N ASP A 289 11.52 13.40 2.74
CA ASP A 289 12.06 13.21 4.08
C ASP A 289 11.35 12.03 4.78
N ILE A 290 11.84 11.66 5.95
CA ILE A 290 11.32 10.53 6.72
C ILE A 290 9.87 10.72 7.18
N GLU A 291 9.46 11.95 7.48
CA GLU A 291 8.10 12.25 7.92
C GLU A 291 7.11 12.07 6.76
N ASP A 292 7.48 12.46 5.54
CA ASP A 292 6.69 12.19 4.35
C ASP A 292 6.53 10.69 4.08
N SER A 293 7.62 9.93 4.13
CA SER A 293 7.60 8.46 4.00
C SER A 293 6.67 7.80 5.03
N ARG A 294 6.76 8.22 6.30
CA ARG A 294 5.87 7.72 7.37
C ARG A 294 4.41 8.06 7.11
N ASN A 295 4.11 9.30 6.68
CA ASN A 295 2.75 9.73 6.39
C ASN A 295 2.14 8.94 5.21
N LEU A 296 2.92 8.70 4.15
CA LEU A 296 2.53 7.89 3.00
C LEU A 296 2.26 6.44 3.39
N LEU A 297 3.18 5.82 4.14
CA LEU A 297 3.04 4.44 4.58
C LEU A 297 1.84 4.26 5.53
N GLN A 298 1.60 5.24 6.40
CA GLN A 298 0.42 5.24 7.26
C GLN A 298 -0.89 5.37 6.45
N ALA A 299 -0.93 6.24 5.44
CA ALA A 299 -2.10 6.38 4.59
C ALA A 299 -2.32 5.14 3.70
N LEU A 300 -1.25 4.50 3.21
CA LEU A 300 -1.36 3.23 2.50
C LEU A 300 -1.96 2.15 3.40
N ASN A 301 -1.47 2.08 4.64
CA ASN A 301 -2.05 1.22 5.65
C ASN A 301 -3.56 1.50 5.77
N GLU A 302 -3.98 2.74 6.04
CA GLU A 302 -5.38 3.15 6.18
C GLU A 302 -6.22 2.78 4.93
N TYR A 303 -5.67 3.02 3.74
CA TYR A 303 -6.28 2.68 2.46
C TYR A 303 -6.55 1.18 2.33
N LEU A 304 -5.56 0.33 2.67
CA LEU A 304 -5.68 -1.13 2.58
C LEU A 304 -6.74 -1.71 3.53
N VAL A 305 -7.07 -1.04 4.64
CA VAL A 305 -8.17 -1.46 5.53
C VAL A 305 -9.54 -1.19 4.91
N SER A 306 -9.69 -0.04 4.26
CA SER A 306 -10.96 0.40 3.67
C SER A 306 -11.26 -0.20 2.29
N SER A 307 -10.27 -0.85 1.68
CA SER A 307 -10.36 -1.34 0.30
C SER A 307 -11.23 -2.59 0.20
N SER A 308 -12.32 -2.50 -0.56
CA SER A 308 -13.06 -3.67 -1.02
C SER A 308 -12.20 -4.52 -1.97
N ALA A 309 -12.52 -5.81 -2.09
CA ALA A 309 -11.84 -6.73 -3.03
C ALA A 309 -11.89 -6.25 -4.50
N THR A 310 -12.79 -5.32 -4.85
CA THR A 310 -12.84 -4.69 -6.18
C THR A 310 -11.70 -3.70 -6.45
N ARG A 311 -10.94 -3.25 -5.42
CA ARG A 311 -9.84 -2.27 -5.55
C ARG A 311 -8.43 -2.88 -5.46
N LEU A 312 -8.31 -4.20 -5.63
CA LEU A 312 -7.05 -4.95 -5.54
C LEU A 312 -5.94 -4.37 -6.41
N VAL A 313 -6.25 -4.01 -7.65
CA VAL A 313 -5.28 -3.41 -8.58
C VAL A 313 -4.81 -2.04 -8.09
N GLY A 314 -5.69 -1.24 -7.47
CA GLY A 314 -5.32 0.05 -6.89
C GLY A 314 -4.37 -0.09 -5.71
N GLY A 315 -4.65 -1.04 -4.81
CA GLY A 315 -3.79 -1.36 -3.67
C GLY A 315 -2.37 -1.76 -4.09
N MET A 316 -2.24 -2.57 -5.16
CA MET A 316 -0.94 -2.96 -5.72
C MET A 316 -0.11 -1.78 -6.20
N ILE A 317 -0.76 -0.86 -6.89
CA ILE A 317 -0.06 0.24 -7.54
C ILE A 317 0.37 1.26 -6.50
N LEU A 318 -0.49 1.53 -5.52
CA LEU A 318 -0.11 2.33 -4.36
C LEU A 318 1.02 1.69 -3.56
N LEU A 319 1.02 0.36 -3.41
CA LEU A 319 2.15 -0.35 -2.79
C LEU A 319 3.45 -0.13 -3.59
N ARG A 320 3.41 -0.23 -4.91
CA ARG A 320 4.58 0.06 -5.76
C ARG A 320 5.06 1.50 -5.70
N PHE A 321 4.14 2.45 -5.53
CA PHE A 321 4.48 3.86 -5.33
C PHE A 321 5.15 4.10 -3.97
N VAL A 322 4.66 3.46 -2.91
CA VAL A 322 5.13 3.70 -1.53
C VAL A 322 6.36 2.87 -1.18
N GLU A 323 6.50 1.65 -1.72
CA GLU A 323 7.62 0.74 -1.47
C GLU A 323 9.01 1.40 -1.59
N PRO A 324 9.35 2.11 -2.70
CA PRO A 324 10.67 2.74 -2.84
C PRO A 324 10.88 3.95 -1.90
N LEU A 325 9.86 4.36 -1.16
CA LEU A 325 9.91 5.47 -0.19
C LEU A 325 10.00 4.94 1.25
N VAL A 326 9.96 3.63 1.47
CA VAL A 326 10.15 3.03 2.79
C VAL A 326 11.64 3.04 3.12
N VAL A 327 12.00 3.82 4.15
CA VAL A 327 13.38 4.01 4.59
C VAL A 327 13.53 3.67 6.08
N LEU A 328 14.76 3.63 6.57
CA LEU A 328 15.05 3.52 8.01
C LEU A 328 14.29 4.58 8.82
N GLY A 329 13.70 4.15 9.93
CA GLY A 329 12.77 4.88 10.78
C GLY A 329 11.29 4.81 10.35
N CYS A 330 10.93 3.96 9.39
CA CYS A 330 9.54 3.57 9.07
C CYS A 330 9.16 2.16 9.60
N GLU A 331 10.06 1.48 10.31
CA GLU A 331 10.00 0.04 10.56
C GLU A 331 8.80 -0.36 11.43
N ASP A 332 8.36 0.50 12.33
CA ASP A 332 7.18 0.31 13.18
C ASP A 332 5.85 0.19 12.40
N LEU A 333 5.81 0.72 11.17
CA LEU A 333 4.63 0.69 10.31
C LEU A 333 4.60 -0.52 9.36
N VAL A 334 5.74 -1.16 9.12
CA VAL A 334 5.89 -2.29 8.19
C VAL A 334 5.11 -3.54 8.61
N PRO A 335 5.07 -3.97 9.89
CA PRO A 335 4.28 -5.12 10.30
C PRO A 335 2.80 -4.99 9.91
N THR A 336 2.25 -3.80 10.12
CA THR A 336 0.85 -3.49 9.79
C THR A 336 0.61 -3.55 8.28
N LEU A 337 1.58 -3.07 7.49
CA LEU A 337 1.52 -3.16 6.03
C LEU A 337 1.51 -4.61 5.57
N VAL A 338 2.43 -5.43 6.08
CA VAL A 338 2.54 -6.86 5.73
C VAL A 338 1.26 -7.62 6.09
N GLU A 339 0.72 -7.41 7.29
CA GLU A 339 -0.55 -7.99 7.73
C GLU A 339 -1.70 -7.65 6.77
N ARG A 340 -1.82 -6.37 6.40
CA ARG A 340 -2.88 -5.87 5.49
C ARG A 340 -2.70 -6.40 4.07
N CYS A 341 -1.48 -6.45 3.57
CA CYS A 341 -1.14 -7.05 2.27
C CYS A 341 -1.48 -8.55 2.22
N LEU A 342 -1.19 -9.31 3.28
CA LEU A 342 -1.53 -10.74 3.36
C LEU A 342 -3.05 -10.95 3.35
N ARG A 343 -3.81 -10.16 4.12
CA ARG A 343 -5.28 -10.18 4.09
C ARG A 343 -5.84 -9.84 2.70
N LEU A 344 -5.25 -8.86 2.03
CA LEU A 344 -5.63 -8.46 0.68
C LEU A 344 -5.43 -9.62 -0.32
N MET A 345 -4.28 -10.27 -0.26
CA MET A 345 -3.97 -11.43 -1.11
C MET A 345 -4.92 -12.61 -0.86
N TRP A 346 -5.18 -12.95 0.41
CA TRP A 346 -6.15 -13.99 0.77
C TRP A 346 -7.55 -13.66 0.26
N SER A 347 -7.99 -12.41 0.42
CA SER A 347 -9.28 -11.96 -0.09
C SER A 347 -9.36 -12.16 -1.60
N SER A 348 -8.34 -11.74 -2.35
CA SER A 348 -8.28 -11.96 -3.80
C SER A 348 -8.42 -13.43 -4.19
N ILE A 349 -7.73 -14.33 -3.50
CA ILE A 349 -7.81 -15.77 -3.74
C ILE A 349 -9.23 -16.30 -3.47
N LEU A 350 -9.86 -15.86 -2.39
CA LEU A 350 -11.21 -16.30 -2.02
C LEU A 350 -12.29 -15.79 -2.97
N TYR A 351 -12.14 -14.56 -3.48
CA TYR A 351 -13.13 -13.95 -4.39
C TYR A 351 -12.93 -14.34 -5.86
N ASN A 352 -11.70 -14.27 -6.37
CA ASN A 352 -11.40 -14.50 -7.79
C ASN A 352 -11.05 -15.96 -8.11
N GLY A 353 -10.81 -16.76 -7.07
CA GLY A 353 -10.30 -18.12 -7.18
C GLY A 353 -8.77 -18.17 -7.21
N PRO A 354 -8.16 -19.23 -6.64
CA PRO A 354 -6.71 -19.34 -6.46
C PRO A 354 -5.93 -19.47 -7.78
N GLY A 355 -6.55 -20.03 -8.82
CA GLY A 355 -5.92 -20.20 -10.15
C GLY A 355 -6.11 -19.02 -11.10
N SER A 356 -6.72 -17.92 -10.63
CA SER A 356 -6.93 -16.75 -11.49
C SER A 356 -5.60 -16.03 -11.77
N SER A 357 -5.43 -15.55 -13.00
CA SER A 357 -4.27 -14.73 -13.39
C SER A 357 -4.14 -13.49 -12.51
N ALA A 358 -5.27 -12.92 -12.06
CA ALA A 358 -5.31 -11.80 -11.14
C ALA A 358 -4.72 -12.15 -9.77
N ALA A 359 -5.07 -13.29 -9.17
CA ALA A 359 -4.50 -13.72 -7.90
C ALA A 359 -2.99 -13.96 -8.03
N LEU A 360 -2.56 -14.65 -9.10
CA LEU A 360 -1.16 -14.93 -9.36
C LEU A 360 -0.32 -13.64 -9.49
N VAL A 361 -0.76 -12.71 -10.33
CA VAL A 361 -0.06 -11.42 -10.54
C VAL A 361 -0.04 -10.58 -9.27
N LEU A 362 -1.14 -10.56 -8.51
CA LEU A 362 -1.23 -9.86 -7.24
C LEU A 362 -0.18 -10.40 -6.26
N VAL A 363 -0.22 -11.70 -5.98
CA VAL A 363 0.64 -12.34 -4.97
C VAL A 363 2.10 -12.16 -5.32
N THR A 364 2.50 -12.46 -6.56
CA THR A 364 3.90 -12.29 -6.99
C THR A 364 4.39 -10.86 -6.80
N ASN A 365 3.58 -9.86 -7.18
CA ASN A 365 3.99 -8.46 -7.07
C ASN A 365 4.00 -7.95 -5.62
N VAL A 366 3.04 -8.36 -4.77
CA VAL A 366 3.05 -7.95 -3.34
C VAL A 366 4.29 -8.50 -2.66
N LEU A 367 4.59 -9.79 -2.86
CA LEU A 367 5.77 -10.41 -2.26
C LEU A 367 7.06 -9.76 -2.73
N THR A 368 7.11 -9.40 -4.01
CA THR A 368 8.23 -8.63 -4.56
C THR A 368 8.42 -7.28 -3.83
N CYS A 369 7.34 -6.53 -3.60
CA CYS A 369 7.41 -5.26 -2.85
C CYS A 369 7.78 -5.48 -1.37
N ILE A 370 7.23 -6.50 -0.71
CA ILE A 370 7.57 -6.84 0.68
C ILE A 370 9.07 -7.13 0.82
N ARG A 371 9.66 -7.85 -0.13
CA ARG A 371 11.10 -8.12 -0.14
C ARG A 371 11.94 -6.85 -0.20
N TYR A 372 11.64 -5.95 -1.12
CA TYR A 372 12.37 -4.69 -1.20
C TYR A 372 12.24 -3.87 0.09
N ILE A 373 11.04 -3.82 0.68
CA ILE A 373 10.85 -3.17 1.98
C ILE A 373 11.75 -3.81 3.05
N PHE A 374 11.85 -5.14 3.11
CA PHE A 374 12.72 -5.82 4.07
C PHE A 374 14.20 -5.50 3.87
N GLN A 375 14.63 -5.37 2.62
CA GLN A 375 16.00 -5.02 2.27
C GLN A 375 16.35 -3.58 2.71
N GLU A 376 15.41 -2.64 2.57
CA GLU A 376 15.61 -1.24 2.96
C GLU A 376 15.62 -1.00 4.48
N ILE A 377 14.82 -1.77 5.24
CA ILE A 377 14.69 -1.59 6.70
C ILE A 377 15.67 -2.44 7.53
N LYS A 378 16.70 -3.00 6.89
CA LYS A 378 17.63 -3.92 7.56
C LYS A 378 18.34 -3.23 8.74
N PRO A 379 18.18 -3.71 9.98
CA PRO A 379 18.78 -3.06 11.14
C PRO A 379 20.30 -3.24 11.15
N LYS A 380 21.04 -2.19 11.54
CA LYS A 380 22.52 -2.25 11.67
C LYS A 380 22.99 -3.25 12.74
N THR A 381 22.18 -3.45 13.78
CA THR A 381 22.42 -4.46 14.83
C THR A 381 21.09 -5.08 15.22
N PHE A 382 21.06 -6.40 15.39
CA PHE A 382 19.88 -7.05 15.92
C PHE A 382 19.68 -6.63 17.37
N SER A 383 18.58 -5.96 17.63
CA SER A 383 18.01 -5.77 18.95
C SER A 383 16.62 -6.39 18.90
N HIS A 384 16.12 -6.92 20.02
CA HIS A 384 14.75 -7.44 20.13
C HIS A 384 13.73 -6.30 20.02
N GLN A 385 13.67 -5.64 18.86
CA GLN A 385 12.82 -4.51 18.59
C GLN A 385 11.39 -5.01 18.39
N LYS A 386 10.44 -4.29 19.00
CA LYS A 386 9.03 -4.66 19.00
C LYS A 386 8.46 -4.87 17.59
N TRP A 387 8.87 -4.06 16.62
CA TRP A 387 8.37 -4.17 15.26
C TRP A 387 8.82 -5.47 14.57
N ILE A 388 10.01 -6.02 14.88
CA ILE A 388 10.48 -7.30 14.32
C ILE A 388 9.59 -8.44 14.82
N VAL A 389 9.26 -8.44 16.12
CA VAL A 389 8.34 -9.42 16.71
C VAL A 389 6.98 -9.36 16.01
N GLN A 390 6.43 -8.15 15.87
CA GLN A 390 5.16 -7.92 15.19
C GLN A 390 5.20 -8.33 13.71
N LEU A 391 6.32 -8.11 13.03
CA LEU A 391 6.50 -8.50 11.63
C LEU A 391 6.46 -10.02 11.47
N VAL A 392 7.22 -10.73 12.31
CA VAL A 392 7.24 -12.20 12.32
C VAL A 392 5.84 -12.75 12.61
N ASP A 393 5.15 -12.18 13.60
CA ASP A 393 3.78 -12.57 13.93
C ASP A 393 2.80 -12.29 12.78
N ALA A 394 2.97 -11.19 12.04
CA ALA A 394 2.15 -10.89 10.87
C ALA A 394 2.38 -11.89 9.71
N VAL A 395 3.63 -12.29 9.47
CA VAL A 395 3.98 -13.27 8.42
C VAL A 395 3.44 -14.67 8.77
N ILE A 396 3.64 -15.11 10.02
CA ILE A 396 3.19 -16.43 10.50
C ILE A 396 1.66 -16.45 10.60
N GLY A 397 1.06 -15.47 11.27
CA GLY A 397 -0.40 -15.38 11.43
C GLY A 397 -1.14 -15.14 10.12
N GLY A 398 -0.47 -14.57 9.12
CA GLY A 398 -0.99 -14.43 7.76
C GLY A 398 -0.82 -15.66 6.87
N SER A 399 -0.21 -16.75 7.36
CA SER A 399 -0.05 -18.02 6.62
C SER A 399 0.59 -17.83 5.23
N LEU A 400 1.68 -17.07 5.16
CA LEU A 400 2.30 -16.69 3.88
C LEU A 400 2.64 -17.89 2.98
N ILE A 401 3.21 -18.97 3.52
CA ILE A 401 3.53 -20.16 2.71
C ILE A 401 2.26 -20.86 2.24
N ASP A 402 1.24 -21.02 3.09
CA ASP A 402 -0.02 -21.62 2.67
C ASP A 402 -0.66 -20.83 1.52
N LEU A 403 -0.56 -19.49 1.58
CA LEU A 403 -1.04 -18.59 0.54
C LEU A 403 -0.32 -18.86 -0.80
N VAL A 404 1.01 -18.90 -0.78
CA VAL A 404 1.83 -19.18 -1.98
C VAL A 404 1.50 -20.56 -2.54
N LEU A 405 1.50 -21.60 -1.69
CA LEU A 405 1.20 -22.97 -2.08
C LEU A 405 -0.20 -23.08 -2.69
N ARG A 406 -1.19 -22.36 -2.13
CA ARG A 406 -2.55 -22.37 -2.65
C ARG A 406 -2.65 -21.81 -4.07
N VAL A 407 -1.87 -20.78 -4.39
CA VAL A 407 -1.82 -20.20 -5.75
C VAL A 407 -1.04 -21.12 -6.69
N LEU A 408 0.11 -21.66 -6.25
CA LEU A 408 0.92 -22.57 -7.08
C LEU A 408 0.16 -23.84 -7.44
N VAL A 409 -0.50 -24.49 -6.48
CA VAL A 409 -1.30 -25.72 -6.72
C VAL A 409 -2.45 -25.46 -7.70
N ALA A 410 -2.98 -24.24 -7.71
CA ALA A 410 -4.09 -23.86 -8.57
C ALA A 410 -3.66 -23.30 -9.93
N ALA A 411 -2.36 -23.15 -10.21
CA ALA A 411 -1.85 -22.63 -11.46
C ALA A 411 -2.01 -23.69 -12.57
N PRO A 412 -2.94 -23.50 -13.54
CA PRO A 412 -3.06 -24.43 -14.65
C PRO A 412 -1.79 -24.36 -15.51
N ASP A 413 -1.31 -25.52 -15.95
CA ASP A 413 -0.24 -25.64 -16.95
C ASP A 413 1.15 -25.12 -16.55
N PHE A 414 1.44 -25.00 -15.24
CA PHE A 414 2.78 -24.62 -14.79
C PHE A 414 3.84 -25.65 -15.22
N ILE A 415 4.91 -25.16 -15.88
CA ILE A 415 6.06 -25.96 -16.26
C ILE A 415 7.33 -25.26 -15.74
N LEU A 416 8.13 -26.00 -14.97
CA LEU A 416 9.37 -25.49 -14.40
C LEU A 416 10.33 -24.95 -15.46
N GLY A 417 10.95 -23.80 -15.16
CA GLY A 417 11.94 -23.15 -16.03
C GLY A 417 11.34 -22.29 -17.15
N GLN A 418 10.01 -22.23 -17.29
CA GLN A 418 9.37 -21.22 -18.13
C GLN A 418 9.48 -19.84 -17.47
N LYS A 419 9.89 -18.82 -18.24
CA LYS A 419 10.03 -17.43 -17.72
C LYS A 419 8.67 -16.73 -17.59
N ASP A 420 7.77 -17.29 -16.79
CA ASP A 420 6.41 -16.79 -16.58
C ASP A 420 6.20 -16.19 -15.17
N VAL A 421 4.94 -15.87 -14.83
CA VAL A 421 4.59 -15.31 -13.51
C VAL A 421 4.62 -16.37 -12.40
N VAL A 422 4.37 -17.64 -12.72
CA VAL A 422 4.34 -18.76 -11.75
C VAL A 422 5.76 -19.11 -11.32
N GLU A 423 6.70 -19.19 -12.25
CA GLU A 423 8.13 -19.38 -11.96
C GLU A 423 8.69 -18.24 -11.09
N ARG A 424 8.22 -17.00 -11.32
CA ARG A 424 8.56 -15.87 -10.44
C ARG A 424 7.97 -16.02 -9.04
N LEU A 425 6.73 -16.49 -8.91
CA LEU A 425 6.12 -16.76 -7.60
C LEU A 425 6.88 -17.85 -6.85
N TYR A 426 7.24 -18.93 -7.55
CA TYR A 426 8.04 -20.02 -7.03
C TYR A 426 9.37 -19.52 -6.43
N LYS A 427 10.06 -18.60 -7.13
CA LYS A 427 11.34 -18.03 -6.66
C LYS A 427 11.18 -17.00 -5.54
N ILE A 428 10.20 -16.11 -5.64
CA ILE A 428 10.07 -15.00 -4.68
C ILE A 428 9.70 -15.48 -3.27
N ALA A 429 8.99 -16.61 -3.16
CA ALA A 429 8.50 -17.12 -1.89
C ALA A 429 9.60 -17.49 -0.87
N PRO A 430 10.59 -18.35 -1.19
CA PRO A 430 11.71 -18.62 -0.29
C PRO A 430 12.56 -17.36 -0.06
N GLU A 431 12.74 -16.52 -1.08
CA GLU A 431 13.53 -15.30 -0.97
C GLU A 431 12.93 -14.28 0.04
N VAL A 432 11.60 -14.26 0.25
CA VAL A 432 10.98 -13.46 1.33
C VAL A 432 11.44 -13.93 2.71
N TYR A 433 11.57 -15.24 2.91
CA TYR A 433 12.05 -15.80 4.18
C TYR A 433 13.54 -15.60 4.37
N GLU A 434 14.32 -15.57 3.30
CA GLU A 434 15.73 -15.16 3.34
C GLU A 434 15.85 -13.72 3.85
N ASP A 435 15.11 -12.79 3.25
CA ASP A 435 15.08 -11.39 3.67
C ASP A 435 14.58 -11.25 5.13
N LEU A 436 13.57 -12.03 5.53
CA LEU A 436 13.09 -12.07 6.92
C LEU A 436 14.15 -12.62 7.90
N ALA A 437 14.93 -13.61 7.50
CA ALA A 437 16.03 -14.17 8.29
C ALA A 437 17.20 -13.20 8.48
N TYR A 438 17.31 -12.16 7.63
CA TYR A 438 18.21 -11.04 7.88
C TYR A 438 17.67 -10.02 8.89
N LEU A 439 16.35 -9.97 9.11
CA LEU A 439 15.71 -9.08 10.08
C LEU A 439 15.60 -9.72 11.47
N ALA A 440 15.34 -11.03 11.53
CA ALA A 440 15.15 -11.78 12.77
C ALA A 440 16.06 -13.01 12.83
N PRO A 441 16.66 -13.34 14.00
CA PRO A 441 17.51 -14.51 14.16
C PRO A 441 16.78 -15.78 13.73
N LYS A 442 17.48 -16.65 13.00
CA LYS A 442 16.95 -17.94 12.55
C LYS A 442 16.41 -18.79 13.70
N SER A 443 17.09 -18.78 14.85
CA SER A 443 16.65 -19.44 16.08
C SER A 443 15.31 -18.91 16.59
N TYR A 444 15.09 -17.59 16.53
CA TYR A 444 13.83 -16.97 16.89
C TYR A 444 12.72 -17.32 15.89
N LEU A 445 12.98 -17.22 14.59
CA LEU A 445 12.01 -17.62 13.55
C LEU A 445 11.59 -19.08 13.68
N SER A 446 12.57 -19.98 13.88
CA SER A 446 12.34 -21.41 14.07
C SER A 446 11.48 -21.68 15.30
N LEU A 447 11.77 -21.01 16.43
CA LEU A 447 10.95 -21.10 17.64
C LEU A 447 9.50 -20.65 17.38
N ARG A 448 9.32 -19.49 16.75
CA ARG A 448 7.97 -18.94 16.48
C ARG A 448 7.16 -19.84 15.53
N LEU A 449 7.78 -20.37 14.48
CA LEU A 449 7.14 -21.30 13.54
C LEU A 449 6.82 -22.66 14.18
N ASN A 450 7.63 -23.10 15.15
CA ASN A 450 7.34 -24.28 15.94
C ASN A 450 6.15 -24.05 16.88
N ASP A 451 6.12 -22.92 17.58
CA ASP A 451 5.06 -22.55 18.52
C ASP A 451 3.71 -22.38 17.83
N SER A 452 3.70 -21.89 16.58
CA SER A 452 2.47 -21.78 15.77
C SER A 452 1.97 -23.10 15.21
N GLY A 453 2.78 -24.17 15.26
CA GLY A 453 2.51 -25.46 14.62
C GLY A 453 2.80 -25.50 13.11
N THR A 454 3.21 -24.38 12.52
CA THR A 454 3.44 -24.23 11.07
C THR A 454 4.49 -25.20 10.53
N LEU A 455 5.56 -25.47 11.29
CA LEU A 455 6.59 -26.45 10.87
C LEU A 455 6.03 -27.87 10.68
N VAL A 456 5.07 -28.27 11.53
CA VAL A 456 4.45 -29.60 11.45
C VAL A 456 3.59 -29.69 10.19
N ASP A 457 2.88 -28.62 9.83
CA ASP A 457 2.08 -28.60 8.61
C ASP A 457 2.95 -28.59 7.36
N TRP A 458 4.07 -27.87 7.39
CA TRP A 458 5.06 -27.88 6.30
C TRP A 458 5.69 -29.26 6.07
N GLN A 459 5.96 -30.02 7.13
CA GLN A 459 6.41 -31.41 7.01
C GLN A 459 5.36 -32.29 6.31
N LYS A 460 4.07 -32.12 6.65
CA LYS A 460 2.99 -32.83 5.95
C LYS A 460 2.93 -32.44 4.48
N TYR A 461 3.16 -31.17 4.14
CA TYR A 461 3.19 -30.71 2.76
C TYR A 461 4.35 -31.35 1.97
N ILE A 462 5.55 -31.41 2.55
CA ILE A 462 6.70 -32.11 1.94
C ILE A 462 6.35 -33.57 1.66
N ASN A 463 5.84 -34.28 2.68
CA ASN A 463 5.43 -35.68 2.54
C ASN A 463 4.34 -35.86 1.47
N HIS A 464 3.41 -34.91 1.36
CA HIS A 464 2.39 -34.93 0.32
C HIS A 464 2.97 -34.71 -1.08
N PHE A 465 3.75 -33.65 -1.27
CA PHE A 465 4.26 -33.24 -2.59
C PHE A 465 5.36 -34.17 -3.12
N PHE A 466 6.17 -34.79 -2.26
CA PHE A 466 7.21 -35.73 -2.67
C PHE A 466 6.80 -37.21 -2.50
N GLY A 467 5.85 -37.52 -1.61
CA GLY A 467 5.45 -38.89 -1.29
C GLY A 467 4.17 -39.39 -1.96
N ALA A 468 3.39 -38.53 -2.63
CA ALA A 468 2.20 -38.97 -3.36
C ALA A 468 2.56 -39.81 -4.60
N GLY A 469 2.03 -41.04 -4.67
CA GLY A 469 2.35 -42.00 -5.73
C GLY A 469 2.01 -41.53 -7.15
N ASP A 470 1.07 -40.62 -7.32
CA ASP A 470 0.70 -40.05 -8.62
C ASP A 470 1.76 -39.06 -9.15
N VAL A 471 2.46 -38.36 -8.26
CA VAL A 471 3.55 -37.43 -8.62
C VAL A 471 4.79 -38.21 -9.06
N LEU A 472 5.11 -39.30 -8.34
CA LEU A 472 6.21 -40.21 -8.68
C LEU A 472 6.01 -40.94 -10.02
N ARG A 473 4.76 -41.03 -10.49
CA ARG A 473 4.39 -41.65 -11.78
C ARG A 473 4.18 -40.63 -12.90
N ALA A 474 4.12 -39.35 -12.58
CA ALA A 474 3.92 -38.28 -13.56
C ALA A 474 5.20 -38.07 -14.40
N SER A 475 5.04 -37.74 -15.68
CA SER A 475 6.18 -37.37 -16.52
C SER A 475 6.84 -36.09 -16.00
N SER A 476 8.17 -35.99 -16.08
CA SER A 476 8.94 -34.79 -15.71
C SER A 476 8.48 -33.52 -16.43
N ASN A 477 7.86 -33.66 -17.61
CA ASN A 477 7.36 -32.54 -18.41
C ASN A 477 5.87 -32.25 -18.17
N SER A 478 5.25 -32.91 -17.19
CA SER A 478 3.85 -32.67 -16.84
C SER A 478 3.69 -31.49 -15.88
N SER A 479 2.55 -30.82 -15.97
CA SER A 479 2.19 -29.74 -15.04
C SER A 479 1.99 -30.27 -13.61
N LEU A 480 1.49 -31.50 -13.46
CA LEU A 480 1.35 -32.16 -12.17
C LEU A 480 2.71 -32.35 -11.47
N TYR A 481 3.71 -32.85 -12.21
CA TYR A 481 5.08 -32.99 -11.69
C TYR A 481 5.67 -31.63 -11.32
N SER A 482 5.62 -30.66 -12.24
CA SER A 482 6.19 -29.32 -12.03
C SER A 482 5.56 -28.61 -10.83
N THR A 483 4.23 -28.66 -10.71
CA THR A 483 3.50 -28.03 -9.60
C THR A 483 3.84 -28.68 -8.26
N SER A 484 3.83 -30.02 -8.20
CA SER A 484 4.17 -30.73 -6.98
C SER A 484 5.62 -30.47 -6.56
N ARG A 485 6.54 -30.50 -7.53
CA ARG A 485 7.95 -30.22 -7.31
C ARG A 485 8.17 -28.80 -6.79
N ALA A 486 7.62 -27.78 -7.45
CA ALA A 486 7.75 -26.40 -7.01
C ALA A 486 7.15 -26.15 -5.63
N CYS A 487 5.99 -26.73 -5.33
CA CYS A 487 5.37 -26.61 -4.02
C CYS A 487 6.23 -27.25 -2.92
N GLY A 488 6.74 -28.46 -3.16
CA GLY A 488 7.67 -29.12 -2.24
C GLY A 488 8.97 -28.33 -2.05
N ASP A 489 9.55 -27.85 -3.15
CA ASP A 489 10.79 -27.08 -3.15
C ASP A 489 10.63 -25.75 -2.40
N VAL A 490 9.52 -25.01 -2.55
CA VAL A 490 9.24 -23.79 -1.76
C VAL A 490 9.32 -24.06 -0.26
N VAL A 491 8.71 -25.15 0.21
CA VAL A 491 8.71 -25.51 1.62
C VAL A 491 10.13 -25.92 2.07
N VAL A 492 10.81 -26.77 1.28
CA VAL A 492 12.16 -27.25 1.58
C VAL A 492 13.16 -26.09 1.64
N TYR A 493 13.16 -25.19 0.65
CA TYR A 493 14.03 -24.03 0.64
C TYR A 493 13.75 -23.10 1.82
N THR A 494 12.47 -22.85 2.12
CA THR A 494 12.10 -22.03 3.28
C THR A 494 12.64 -22.65 4.59
N LEU A 495 12.53 -23.97 4.76
CA LEU A 495 13.11 -24.66 5.93
C LEU A 495 14.65 -24.63 5.94
N ALA A 496 15.29 -24.75 4.78
CA ALA A 496 16.74 -24.67 4.66
C ALA A 496 17.28 -23.28 5.05
N VAL A 497 16.57 -22.21 4.69
CA VAL A 497 16.89 -20.84 5.11
C VAL A 497 16.86 -20.70 6.64
N LEU A 498 15.90 -21.35 7.28
CA LEU A 498 15.70 -21.30 8.73
C LEU A 498 16.64 -22.21 9.52
N SER A 499 17.23 -23.21 8.86
CA SER A 499 18.21 -24.12 9.47
C SER A 499 19.58 -23.41 9.61
N GLU A 500 20.22 -23.55 10.77
CA GLU A 500 21.58 -23.02 10.99
C GLU A 500 22.65 -23.85 10.24
N ASP A 501 22.35 -25.12 9.97
CA ASP A 501 23.14 -26.02 9.13
C ASP A 501 22.36 -26.32 7.84
N GLY A 502 22.85 -25.85 6.68
CA GLY A 502 22.14 -25.89 5.40
C GLY A 502 21.53 -27.26 5.08
N ALA A 503 20.21 -27.31 4.85
CA ALA A 503 19.40 -28.44 4.37
C ALA A 503 19.67 -29.84 4.97
N GLY A 504 20.46 -29.96 6.04
CA GLY A 504 21.06 -31.21 6.47
C GLY A 504 20.49 -31.82 7.76
N GLN A 505 19.66 -31.08 8.50
CA GLN A 505 19.01 -31.58 9.71
C GLN A 505 17.60 -31.01 9.87
N ILE A 506 16.72 -31.22 8.89
CA ILE A 506 15.31 -31.43 9.26
C ILE A 506 15.28 -32.85 9.79
N SER A 507 15.59 -33.03 11.07
CA SER A 507 15.51 -34.34 11.71
C SER A 507 14.10 -34.88 11.47
N SER A 508 13.97 -35.95 10.70
CA SER A 508 12.90 -36.89 10.95
C SER A 508 13.04 -37.23 12.42
N VAL A 509 12.04 -36.89 13.25
CA VAL A 509 12.03 -37.38 14.62
C VAL A 509 11.82 -38.88 14.48
N ASN A 510 12.93 -39.60 14.37
CA ASN A 510 13.02 -41.07 14.29
C ASN A 510 12.67 -41.72 15.63
N GLU A 511 12.06 -40.98 16.56
CA GLU A 511 11.55 -41.56 17.78
C GLU A 511 10.26 -42.30 17.44
N SER A 512 10.35 -43.63 17.57
CA SER A 512 9.20 -44.49 17.44
C SER A 512 8.25 -44.23 18.59
N CYS A 513 6.96 -44.10 18.29
CA CYS A 513 5.95 -43.92 19.34
C CYS A 513 6.05 -45.05 20.37
N ASP A 514 6.22 -44.72 21.65
CA ASP A 514 6.37 -45.69 22.74
C ASP A 514 5.07 -46.46 23.04
N ASN A 515 3.95 -46.04 22.47
CA ASN A 515 2.77 -46.89 22.42
C ASN A 515 3.04 -48.08 21.51
N LEU A 516 3.31 -49.25 22.11
CA LEU A 516 3.54 -50.53 21.43
C LEU A 516 2.38 -50.98 20.52
N ARG A 517 1.23 -50.31 20.58
CA ARG A 517 0.05 -50.57 19.73
C ARG A 517 -0.15 -49.51 18.64
N CYS A 518 0.76 -48.55 18.51
CA CYS A 518 0.69 -47.55 17.46
C CYS A 518 0.83 -48.24 16.09
N ALA A 519 -0.19 -48.09 15.23
CA ALA A 519 -0.18 -48.66 13.88
C ALA A 519 0.88 -48.02 12.96
N MET A 520 1.37 -46.82 13.32
CA MET A 520 2.36 -46.05 12.58
C MET A 520 3.32 -45.37 13.57
N PRO A 521 4.31 -46.10 14.13
CA PRO A 521 5.19 -45.61 15.19
C PRO A 521 6.32 -44.77 14.61
N CYS A 522 6.00 -43.71 13.89
CA CYS A 522 6.95 -42.70 13.42
C CYS A 522 6.47 -41.30 13.83
N GLU A 523 7.37 -40.32 13.80
CA GLU A 523 7.07 -38.90 14.06
C GLU A 523 6.48 -38.66 15.47
N ALA A 524 7.08 -39.25 16.51
CA ALA A 524 6.69 -38.94 17.89
C ALA A 524 6.90 -37.44 18.19
N ALA A 525 5.85 -36.75 18.61
CA ALA A 525 5.81 -35.29 18.75
C ALA A 525 5.36 -34.81 20.13
N TYR A 526 4.92 -35.74 20.98
CA TYR A 526 4.35 -35.50 22.30
C TYR A 526 5.17 -36.22 23.36
N ILE A 527 5.66 -35.48 24.35
CA ILE A 527 6.38 -36.05 25.49
C ILE A 527 5.48 -35.95 26.72
N CYS A 528 5.54 -36.94 27.62
CA CYS A 528 4.88 -36.79 28.90
C CYS A 528 5.50 -35.66 29.71
N SER A 529 4.69 -34.71 30.14
CA SER A 529 5.14 -33.59 30.99
C SER A 529 5.66 -33.99 32.37
N GLU A 530 5.39 -35.21 32.83
CA GLU A 530 5.69 -35.69 34.18
C GLU A 530 7.01 -36.47 34.25
N CYS A 531 7.23 -37.44 33.34
CA CYS A 531 8.44 -38.26 33.37
C CYS A 531 9.46 -37.90 32.28
N VAL A 532 9.05 -37.24 31.20
CA VAL A 532 9.90 -36.89 30.04
C VAL A 532 10.51 -38.09 29.29
N ASP A 533 10.48 -39.29 29.87
CA ASP A 533 11.07 -40.53 29.33
C ASP A 533 10.29 -41.23 28.21
N PHE A 534 9.07 -40.78 27.90
CA PHE A 534 8.21 -41.41 26.90
C PHE A 534 7.69 -40.43 25.86
N VAL A 535 7.75 -40.85 24.60
CA VAL A 535 7.41 -40.10 23.39
C VAL A 535 6.27 -40.75 22.62
N TYR A 536 5.32 -39.93 22.15
CA TYR A 536 4.11 -40.37 21.46
C TYR A 536 3.88 -39.57 20.19
N CYS A 537 3.38 -40.21 19.12
CA CYS A 537 2.99 -39.53 17.89
C CYS A 537 1.68 -38.75 18.02
N SER A 538 0.87 -39.03 19.04
CA SER A 538 -0.38 -38.30 19.31
C SER A 538 -0.76 -38.36 20.79
N GLY A 539 -1.57 -37.39 21.23
CA GLY A 539 -2.20 -37.43 22.55
C GLY A 539 -3.08 -38.67 22.78
N ARG A 540 -3.59 -39.30 21.71
CA ARG A 540 -4.32 -40.57 21.78
C ARG A 540 -3.40 -41.74 22.13
N CYS A 541 -2.24 -41.85 21.48
CA CYS A 541 -1.26 -42.90 21.79
C CYS A 541 -0.75 -42.81 23.23
N LEU A 542 -0.56 -41.58 23.72
CA LEU A 542 -0.26 -41.29 25.12
C LEU A 542 -1.37 -41.80 26.05
N ALA A 543 -2.63 -41.44 25.78
CA ALA A 543 -3.76 -41.83 26.61
C ALA A 543 -4.00 -43.35 26.62
N GLU A 544 -3.82 -44.00 25.48
CA GLU A 544 -3.98 -45.46 25.33
C GLU A 544 -2.90 -46.23 26.10
N ASP A 545 -1.63 -45.80 26.05
CA ASP A 545 -0.57 -46.42 26.86
C ASP A 545 -0.76 -46.14 28.37
N TRP A 546 -1.26 -44.96 28.72
CA TRP A 546 -1.55 -44.59 30.11
C TRP A 546 -2.70 -45.40 30.74
N LEU A 547 -3.76 -45.68 29.97
CA LEU A 547 -4.96 -46.36 30.45
C LEU A 547 -4.84 -47.90 30.41
N ALA A 548 -3.83 -48.46 29.73
CA ALA A 548 -3.63 -49.89 29.58
C ALA A 548 -3.41 -50.60 30.95
N PRO A 549 -4.35 -51.45 31.44
CA PRO A 549 -4.34 -51.92 32.83
C PRO A 549 -3.21 -52.90 33.19
N TRP A 550 -2.57 -53.54 32.19
CA TRP A 550 -1.59 -54.62 32.43
C TRP A 550 -0.33 -54.56 31.56
N ARG A 551 -0.22 -53.57 30.66
CA ARG A 551 0.95 -53.41 29.77
C ARG A 551 1.45 -51.98 29.58
N GLY A 552 0.71 -50.95 30.02
CA GLY A 552 1.18 -49.57 29.95
C GLY A 552 2.52 -49.43 30.69
N LEU A 553 3.60 -49.21 29.95
CA LEU A 553 4.91 -48.95 30.55
C LEU A 553 4.89 -47.58 31.22
N HIS A 554 4.21 -46.63 30.59
CA HIS A 554 4.22 -45.24 31.02
C HIS A 554 3.63 -45.02 32.41
N LYS A 555 2.43 -45.53 32.71
CA LYS A 555 1.79 -45.38 34.03
C LYS A 555 2.60 -46.00 35.17
N ARG A 556 3.45 -47.01 34.89
CA ARG A 556 4.29 -47.68 35.88
C ARG A 556 5.56 -46.88 36.18
N VAL A 557 6.20 -46.35 35.15
CA VAL A 557 7.45 -45.59 35.25
C VAL A 557 7.18 -44.15 35.75
N CYS A 558 6.13 -43.50 35.22
CA CYS A 558 5.79 -42.12 35.58
C CYS A 558 5.35 -41.96 37.05
N LYS A 559 4.69 -42.98 37.63
CA LYS A 559 4.30 -42.98 39.06
C LYS A 559 5.47 -43.07 40.05
N GLN A 560 6.69 -43.39 39.60
CA GLN A 560 7.87 -43.50 40.47
C GLN A 560 8.67 -42.19 40.57
N HIS A 561 8.35 -41.16 39.76
CA HIS A 561 9.00 -39.85 39.79
C HIS A 561 8.44 -38.73 40.74
N PRO A 562 7.35 -38.89 41.52
CA PRO A 562 6.69 -37.74 42.18
C PRO A 562 7.36 -37.22 43.47
N MET A 563 8.65 -37.45 43.69
CA MET A 563 9.38 -36.95 44.88
C MET A 563 10.32 -35.77 44.60
N ALA A 564 10.44 -35.28 43.38
CA ALA A 564 11.27 -34.11 43.06
C ALA A 564 10.43 -32.98 42.45
N ASN A 565 10.27 -31.89 43.22
CA ASN A 565 9.68 -30.58 42.87
C ASN A 565 8.15 -30.45 42.77
N LEU A 566 7.53 -30.28 43.94
CA LEU A 566 6.22 -29.65 44.12
C LEU A 566 6.34 -28.13 44.11
N ARG A 567 6.12 -27.50 42.95
CA ARG A 567 5.45 -26.18 42.80
C ARG A 567 5.32 -25.84 41.31
N SER A 568 4.07 -25.61 40.89
CA SER A 568 3.59 -25.35 39.52
C SER A 568 3.54 -26.59 38.62
N ARG A 569 2.39 -26.85 37.98
CA ARG A 569 2.25 -26.77 36.52
C ARG A 569 0.99 -27.47 36.02
N SER A 570 0.21 -26.71 35.25
CA SER A 570 -0.71 -27.17 34.23
C SER A 570 -0.15 -26.70 32.89
N SER A 571 0.72 -27.48 32.25
CA SER A 571 1.18 -27.21 30.88
C SER A 571 2.06 -28.35 30.36
N PHE A 572 1.69 -28.90 29.21
CA PHE A 572 2.54 -29.75 28.39
C PHE A 572 3.69 -28.89 27.83
N HIS A 573 4.92 -29.38 27.91
CA HIS A 573 6.11 -28.68 27.37
C HIS A 573 6.78 -29.55 26.30
N ARG A 574 7.16 -28.91 25.18
CA ARG A 574 7.98 -29.45 24.09
C ARG A 574 9.38 -28.84 24.27
N THR A 575 10.42 -29.65 24.43
CA THR A 575 11.82 -29.16 24.49
C THR A 575 12.75 -30.12 23.77
N PHE A 576 13.66 -29.57 22.96
CA PHE A 576 14.79 -30.26 22.35
C PHE A 576 16.08 -29.75 23.01
N GLU A 577 16.94 -30.66 23.47
CA GLU A 577 18.37 -30.41 23.68
C GLU A 577 19.21 -31.42 22.88
N VAL A 578 20.31 -30.88 22.37
CA VAL A 578 21.31 -31.36 21.42
C VAL A 578 21.81 -32.80 21.66
N TRP A 579 21.70 -33.66 20.65
CA TRP A 579 22.52 -34.89 20.56
C TRP A 579 23.12 -35.08 19.16
N ARG A 580 24.46 -35.12 19.15
CA ARG A 580 25.36 -35.20 18.00
C ARG A 580 25.66 -36.68 17.69
N HIS A 581 25.64 -37.03 16.39
CA HIS A 581 26.06 -38.30 15.76
C HIS A 581 25.10 -39.51 15.80
N ARG A 582 24.54 -39.86 14.63
CA ARG A 582 24.90 -41.03 13.79
C ARG A 582 23.96 -41.07 12.57
N GLY A 583 24.53 -41.23 11.37
CA GLY A 583 23.87 -40.97 10.08
C GLY A 583 23.01 -42.10 9.52
N VAL A 584 22.57 -41.92 8.27
CA VAL A 584 22.81 -42.82 7.10
C VAL A 584 22.40 -42.07 5.82
N ASP A 585 23.27 -42.21 4.82
CA ASP A 585 23.16 -41.80 3.41
C ASP A 585 21.89 -42.28 2.71
N TYR A 586 21.09 -41.38 2.15
CA TYR A 586 20.15 -41.69 1.05
C TYR A 586 19.74 -40.43 0.27
N ALA A 587 20.70 -39.67 -0.29
CA ALA A 587 20.38 -38.61 -1.26
C ALA A 587 21.56 -38.19 -2.16
N GLN A 588 22.60 -39.01 -2.33
CA GLN A 588 23.81 -38.59 -3.04
C GLN A 588 24.12 -39.36 -4.33
N LYS A 589 23.17 -40.11 -4.90
CA LYS A 589 23.40 -40.76 -6.20
C LYS A 589 22.25 -40.51 -7.15
N ASN A 590 22.57 -39.74 -8.20
CA ASN A 590 21.92 -39.62 -9.51
C ASN A 590 21.20 -38.28 -9.79
N ASP A 591 21.82 -37.14 -9.47
CA ASP A 591 21.45 -35.88 -10.11
C ASP A 591 22.71 -35.05 -10.46
N PRO A 592 23.09 -34.91 -11.74
CA PRO A 592 24.26 -34.13 -12.17
C PRO A 592 24.08 -32.61 -11.99
N ASP A 593 22.89 -32.10 -11.65
CA ASP A 593 22.67 -30.67 -11.42
C ASP A 593 22.91 -30.23 -9.96
N VAL A 594 23.05 -31.17 -9.02
CA VAL A 594 23.36 -30.87 -7.60
C VAL A 594 24.85 -30.59 -7.38
N GLU A 595 25.75 -31.17 -8.17
CA GLU A 595 27.20 -30.91 -8.08
C GLU A 595 27.59 -29.51 -8.58
N ASN A 596 26.81 -28.89 -9.47
CA ASN A 596 27.11 -27.54 -9.98
C ASN A 596 26.67 -26.40 -9.06
N MET A 597 25.78 -26.63 -8.08
CA MET A 597 25.38 -25.60 -7.10
C MET A 597 26.33 -25.48 -5.91
N GLY A 598 27.13 -26.51 -5.61
CA GLY A 598 28.16 -26.43 -4.57
C GLY A 598 29.26 -25.39 -4.85
N LEU A 599 29.39 -24.96 -6.11
CA LEU A 599 30.37 -23.95 -6.55
C LEU A 599 29.87 -22.50 -6.44
N TRP A 600 28.55 -22.26 -6.33
CA TRP A 600 27.99 -20.91 -6.18
C TRP A 600 27.87 -20.42 -4.74
N ILE A 601 28.07 -21.31 -3.75
CA ILE A 601 28.08 -20.96 -2.31
C ILE A 601 29.50 -20.64 -1.80
N ARG A 602 30.51 -20.59 -2.68
CA ARG A 602 31.88 -20.15 -2.36
C ARG A 602 32.44 -19.06 -3.29
N ALA A 603 31.58 -18.24 -3.91
CA ALA A 603 31.97 -17.05 -4.64
C ALA A 603 31.31 -15.80 -4.06
#